data_AF-A0A8H7L8A4-F1
#
_entry.id   AF-A0A8H7L8A4-F1
#
_cell.length_a   1.000
_cell.length_b   1.000
_cell.length_c   1.000
_cell.angle_alpha   90.00
_cell.angle_beta   90.00
_cell.angle_gamma   90.00
#
_symmetry.space_group_name_H-M   'P 1'
#
loop_
_entity.id
_entity.type
_entity.pdbx_description
1 polymer ?
#
loop_
_entity_poly.entity_id
_entity_poly.type
_entity_poly.pdbx_seq_one_letter_code
_entity_poly.pdbx_strand_id
1 'polypeptide(L)'
;MGWFGSSKPEEPSAISRQSRAKCWEHRDTYFACLDAAGVVKAGEEGGACAKEEAGYAQNCAKSWIEYFNQRRVIFDRQKDQLAAAKAQAEAYKAKS
;
A
#
# COMPACT_ATOMS: atom_id res chain seq x y z
N MET A 1 0.16 14.32 38.67
CA MET A 1 -0.08 15.35 37.64
C MET A 1 1.28 15.85 37.16
N GLY A 2 1.51 15.96 35.85
CA GLY A 2 2.77 16.49 35.30
C GLY A 2 3.40 15.57 34.26
N TRP A 3 2.64 15.30 33.20
CA TRP A 3 3.07 14.59 31.99
C TRP A 3 4.21 15.37 31.33
N PHE A 4 5.30 14.66 31.04
CA PHE A 4 6.50 15.14 30.35
C PHE A 4 6.18 16.06 29.16
N GLY A 5 6.38 17.37 29.35
CA GLY A 5 6.54 18.33 28.28
C GLY A 5 7.91 18.16 27.65
N SER A 6 8.01 17.27 26.66
CA SER A 6 9.16 17.18 25.78
C SER A 6 8.79 17.91 24.48
N SER A 7 9.21 19.17 24.38
CA SER A 7 9.25 19.93 23.14
C SER A 7 10.23 19.24 22.19
N LYS A 8 9.73 18.24 21.45
CA LYS A 8 10.51 17.60 20.40
C LYS A 8 10.56 18.55 19.21
N PRO A 9 11.76 18.86 18.69
CA PRO A 9 11.94 19.77 17.56
C PRO A 9 11.10 19.28 16.38
N GLU A 10 10.52 20.26 15.70
CA GLU A 10 9.67 20.17 14.53
C GLU A 10 10.32 19.28 13.46
N GLU A 11 9.99 17.99 13.47
CA GLU A 11 10.26 17.08 12.37
C GLU A 11 9.48 17.55 11.15
N PRO A 12 10.06 17.47 9.94
CA PRO A 12 9.55 18.14 8.75
C PRO A 12 8.08 17.77 8.53
N SER A 13 7.22 18.75 8.83
CA SER A 13 5.77 18.79 8.66
C SER A 13 5.08 17.44 8.84
N ALA A 14 4.39 17.25 9.97
CA ALA A 14 3.26 16.34 10.05
C ALA A 14 2.47 16.42 8.74
N ILE A 15 2.58 15.38 7.90
CA ILE A 15 1.90 15.25 6.61
C ILE A 15 0.47 15.70 6.86
N SER A 16 0.11 16.91 6.41
CA SER A 16 -1.19 17.49 6.70
C SER A 16 -2.24 16.49 6.20
N ARG A 17 -3.40 16.41 6.87
CA ARG A 17 -4.44 15.45 6.46
C ARG A 17 -4.77 15.57 4.95
N GLN A 18 -4.61 16.77 4.40
CA GLN A 18 -4.81 17.06 2.98
C GLN A 18 -3.70 16.48 2.09
N SER A 19 -2.43 16.52 2.47
CA SER A 19 -1.36 15.89 1.67
C SER A 19 -1.43 14.36 1.71
N ARG A 20 -1.98 13.78 2.80
CA ARG A 20 -2.30 12.35 2.87
C ARG A 20 -3.40 11.93 1.90
N ALA A 21 -4.46 12.72 1.80
CA ALA A 21 -5.55 12.46 0.84
C ALA A 21 -5.01 12.43 -0.60
N LYS A 22 -4.18 13.41 -0.97
CA LYS A 22 -3.51 13.44 -2.27
C LYS A 22 -2.60 12.23 -2.52
N CYS A 23 -1.82 11.80 -1.52
CA CYS A 23 -1.04 10.56 -1.65
C CYS A 23 -1.94 9.36 -1.96
N TRP A 24 -3.10 9.22 -1.31
CA TRP A 24 -4.00 8.08 -1.54
C TRP A 24 -4.61 8.10 -2.94
N GLU A 25 -5.00 9.27 -3.44
CA GLU A 25 -5.49 9.42 -4.82
C GLU A 25 -4.41 9.03 -5.84
N HIS A 26 -3.17 9.50 -5.64
CA HIS A 26 -2.05 9.13 -6.51
C HIS A 26 -1.63 7.66 -6.36
N ARG A 27 -1.77 7.08 -5.17
CA ARG A 27 -1.55 5.63 -4.94
C ARG A 27 -2.53 4.82 -5.76
N ASP A 28 -3.81 5.15 -5.66
CA ASP A 28 -4.87 4.35 -6.27
C ASP A 28 -4.83 4.44 -7.79
N THR A 29 -4.47 5.61 -8.35
CA THR A 29 -4.24 5.77 -9.79
C THR A 29 -3.03 4.97 -10.28
N TYR A 30 -1.90 5.00 -9.57
CA TYR A 30 -0.74 4.18 -9.91
C TYR A 30 -1.03 2.67 -9.80
N PHE A 31 -1.73 2.25 -8.74
CA PHE A 31 -2.07 0.84 -8.53
C PHE A 31 -3.11 0.34 -9.53
N ALA A 32 -4.07 1.16 -9.95
CA ALA A 32 -4.99 0.82 -11.01
C ALA A 32 -4.27 0.58 -12.35
N CYS A 33 -3.22 1.36 -12.64
CA CYS A 33 -2.38 1.14 -13.82
C CYS A 33 -1.57 -0.16 -13.71
N LEU A 34 -0.97 -0.44 -12.54
CA LEU A 34 -0.28 -1.70 -12.27
C LEU A 34 -1.19 -2.92 -12.41
N ASP A 35 -2.44 -2.81 -11.93
CA ASP A 35 -3.43 -3.88 -12.05
C ASP A 35 -3.87 -4.10 -13.50
N ALA A 36 -4.04 -3.02 -14.27
CA ALA A 36 -4.33 -3.11 -15.70
C ALA A 36 -3.17 -3.74 -16.49
N ALA A 37 -1.93 -3.50 -16.07
CA ALA A 37 -0.73 -4.12 -16.65
C ALA A 37 -0.48 -5.56 -16.15
N GLY A 38 -1.20 -6.03 -15.13
CA GLY A 38 -0.98 -7.34 -14.51
C GLY A 38 0.31 -7.45 -13.70
N VAL A 39 0.85 -6.32 -13.24
CA VAL A 39 2.16 -6.24 -12.56
C VAL A 39 1.97 -6.11 -11.06
N VAL A 40 2.31 -7.13 -10.29
CA VAL A 40 2.15 -7.10 -8.82
C VAL A 40 3.21 -6.22 -8.15
N LYS A 41 4.43 -6.17 -8.70
CA LYS A 41 5.56 -5.44 -8.10
C LYS A 41 5.76 -4.10 -8.80
N ALA A 42 5.56 -3.02 -8.04
CA ALA A 42 5.90 -1.65 -8.47
C ALA A 42 7.35 -1.58 -8.97
N GLY A 43 7.57 -1.03 -10.17
CA GLY A 43 8.86 -0.97 -10.85
C GLY A 43 9.17 -2.15 -11.79
N GLU A 44 8.36 -3.21 -11.81
CA GLU A 44 8.49 -4.32 -12.77
C GLU A 44 7.66 -4.08 -14.06
N GLU A 45 6.99 -2.93 -14.14
CA GLU A 45 6.05 -2.55 -15.21
C GLU A 45 6.69 -2.02 -16.51
N GLY A 46 8.03 -2.03 -16.60
CA GLY A 46 8.74 -1.62 -17.80
C GLY A 46 8.48 -0.18 -18.26
N GLY A 47 8.01 0.68 -17.35
CA GLY A 47 7.68 2.09 -17.64
C GLY A 47 6.25 2.34 -18.11
N ALA A 48 5.37 1.33 -18.13
CA ALA A 48 3.97 1.48 -18.54
C ALA A 48 3.21 2.55 -17.72
N CYS A 49 3.51 2.67 -16.41
CA CYS A 49 2.86 3.61 -15.50
C CYS A 49 3.84 4.67 -14.93
N ALA A 50 4.92 4.99 -15.66
CA ALA A 50 5.97 5.88 -15.17
C ALA A 50 5.46 7.30 -14.83
N LYS A 51 4.39 7.75 -15.49
CA LYS A 51 3.78 9.06 -15.24
C LYS A 51 3.06 9.09 -13.89
N GLU A 52 2.29 8.05 -13.62
CA GLU A 52 1.55 7.84 -12.39
C GLU A 52 2.52 7.57 -11.23
N GLU A 53 3.58 6.80 -11.47
CA GLU A 53 4.68 6.55 -10.53
C GLU A 53 5.36 7.86 -10.10
N ALA A 54 5.68 8.73 -11.06
CA ALA A 54 6.28 10.03 -10.76
C ALA A 54 5.36 10.91 -9.91
N GLY A 55 4.05 10.95 -10.23
CA GLY A 55 3.07 11.67 -9.42
C GLY A 55 2.91 11.07 -8.01
N TYR A 56 2.98 9.75 -7.90
CA TYR A 56 2.93 9.04 -6.63
C TYR A 56 4.16 9.29 -5.77
N ALA A 57 5.35 9.27 -6.35
CA ALA A 57 6.63 9.55 -5.69
C ALA A 57 6.78 11.01 -5.23
N GLN A 58 6.17 11.94 -5.97
CA GLN A 58 6.21 13.37 -5.62
C GLN A 58 5.21 13.74 -4.51
N ASN A 59 4.02 13.14 -4.52
CA ASN A 59 2.94 13.50 -3.59
C ASN A 59 2.89 12.63 -2.34
N CYS A 60 3.58 11.48 -2.33
CA CYS A 60 3.62 10.58 -1.19
C CYS A 60 5.00 10.48 -0.54
N ALA A 61 5.03 10.29 0.78
CA ALA A 61 6.28 10.06 1.50
C ALA A 61 6.89 8.71 1.11
N LYS A 62 8.21 8.67 0.92
CA LYS A 62 8.94 7.44 0.52
C LYS A 62 8.64 6.24 1.42
N SER A 63 8.56 6.45 2.75
CA SER A 63 8.22 5.39 3.70
C SER A 63 6.82 4.81 3.51
N TRP A 64 5.86 5.63 3.06
CA TRP A 64 4.51 5.17 2.73
C TRP A 64 4.52 4.36 1.44
N ILE A 65 5.26 4.82 0.43
CA ILE A 65 5.41 4.13 -0.86
C ILE A 65 5.99 2.72 -0.64
N GLU A 66 7.10 2.62 0.10
CA GLU A 66 7.73 1.34 0.44
C GLU A 66 6.74 0.41 1.15
N TYR A 67 6.01 0.92 2.15
CA TYR A 67 5.01 0.16 2.88
C TYR A 67 3.89 -0.37 1.98
N PHE A 68 3.33 0.47 1.10
CA PHE A 68 2.24 0.07 0.21
C PHE A 68 2.70 -0.94 -0.84
N ASN A 69 3.88 -0.74 -1.43
CA ASN A 69 4.47 -1.66 -2.40
C ASN A 69 4.72 -3.04 -1.76
N GLN A 70 5.28 -3.05 -0.55
CA GLN A 70 5.49 -4.30 0.19
C GLN A 70 4.16 -4.99 0.52
N ARG A 71 3.14 -4.22 0.93
CA ARG A 71 1.82 -4.75 1.27
C ARG A 71 1.13 -5.41 0.07
N ARG A 72 1.28 -4.85 -1.14
CA ARG A 72 0.74 -5.42 -2.37
C ARG A 72 1.31 -6.81 -2.66
N VAL A 73 2.64 -6.97 -2.55
CA VAL A 73 3.31 -8.28 -2.73
C VAL A 73 2.91 -9.29 -1.65
N ILE A 74 2.78 -8.84 -0.40
CA ILE A 74 2.34 -9.72 0.71
C ILE A 74 0.90 -10.18 0.49
N PHE A 75 0.01 -9.26 0.09
CA PHE A 75 -1.39 -9.57 -0.14
C PHE A 75 -1.56 -10.59 -1.27
N ASP A 76 -0.81 -10.42 -2.35
CA ASP A 76 -0.80 -11.35 -3.47
C ASP A 76 -0.37 -12.76 -3.02
N ARG A 77 0.73 -12.88 -2.27
CA ARG A 77 1.18 -14.17 -1.69
C ARG A 77 0.19 -14.77 -0.70
N GLN A 78 -0.49 -13.95 0.09
CA GLN A 78 -1.46 -14.42 1.08
C GLN A 78 -2.78 -14.87 0.44
N LYS A 79 -3.13 -14.34 -0.73
CA LYS A 79 -4.39 -14.66 -1.42
C LYS A 79 -4.53 -16.17 -1.64
N ASP A 80 -3.45 -16.83 -2.05
CA ASP A 80 -3.45 -18.28 -2.29
C ASP A 80 -3.62 -19.08 -1.00
N GLN A 81 -2.94 -18.68 0.07
CA GLN A 81 -3.05 -19.33 1.37
C GLN A 81 -4.45 -19.17 1.97
N LEU A 82 -5.03 -17.97 1.86
CA LEU A 82 -6.39 -17.67 2.31
C LEU A 82 -7.42 -18.47 1.50
N ALA A 83 -7.25 -18.61 0.19
CA ALA A 83 -8.12 -19.42 -0.65
C ALA A 83 -8.08 -20.90 -0.25
N ALA A 84 -6.87 -21.45 -0.02
CA ALA A 84 -6.69 -22.83 0.43
C ALA A 84 -7.32 -23.07 1.81
N ALA A 85 -7.09 -22.17 2.77
CA ALA A 85 -7.67 -22.24 4.11
C ALA A 85 -9.21 -22.18 4.07
N LYS A 86 -9.78 -21.33 3.21
CA LYS A 86 -11.23 -21.24 3.01
C LYS A 86 -11.81 -22.54 2.46
N ALA A 87 -11.16 -23.13 1.44
CA ALA A 87 -11.59 -24.41 0.86
C ALA A 87 -11.55 -25.56 1.89
N GLN A 88 -10.51 -25.62 2.73
CA GLN A 88 -10.41 -26.60 3.82
C GLN A 88 -11.52 -26.43 4.86
N ALA A 89 -11.82 -25.18 5.25
CA ALA A 89 -12.90 -24.88 6.19
C ALA A 89 -14.29 -25.23 5.65
N GLU A 90 -14.55 -24.98 4.36
CA GLU A 90 -15.80 -25.37 3.69
C GLU A 90 -15.91 -26.90 3.60
N ALA A 91 -14.81 -27.59 3.26
CA ALA A 91 -14.78 -29.05 3.23
C ALA A 91 -14.99 -29.69 4.62
N TYR A 92 -14.50 -29.06 5.70
CA TYR A 92 -14.78 -29.49 7.07
C TYR A 92 -16.25 -29.29 7.43
N LYS A 93 -16.82 -28.12 7.14
CA LYS A 93 -18.25 -27.85 7.37
C LYS A 93 -19.18 -28.79 6.61
N ALA A 94 -18.84 -29.17 5.38
CA ALA A 94 -19.64 -30.10 4.59
C ALA A 94 -19.63 -31.55 5.09
N LYS A 95 -18.69 -31.89 5.99
CA LYS A 95 -18.57 -33.21 6.63
C LYS A 95 -19.14 -33.26 8.04
N SER A 96 -19.46 -32.09 8.61
CA SER A 96 -20.13 -31.90 9.90
C SER A 96 -21.65 -31.91 9.73
#